data_AF-A0A6B3H9X6-F1
#
_entry.id   AF-A0A6B3H9X6-F1
#
_cell.length_a   1.000
_cell.length_b   1.000
_cell.length_c   1.000
_cell.angle_alpha   90.00
_cell.angle_beta   90.00
_cell.angle_gamma   90.00
#
_symmetry.space_group_name_H-M   'P 1'
#
loop_
_entity.id
_entity.type
_entity.pdbx_description
1 polymer ?
#
loop_
_entity_poly.entity_id
_entity_poly.type
_entity_poly.pdbx_seq_one_letter_code
_entity_poly.pdbx_strand_id
1 'polypeptide(L)'
;MVAGTPRVLRVMNERAALDLLTEHGALSRARLGALTGLSKPTVSQLLTRLEAAGLVTAAGTSEGRPGPGARLYALRGEVAHVA
;
A
#
# COMPACT_ATOMS: atom_id res chain seq x y z
N MET A 1 25.63 2.90 -12.05
CA MET A 1 24.58 3.10 -11.04
C MET A 1 24.44 1.81 -10.25
N VAL A 2 24.77 1.80 -8.96
CA VAL A 2 24.53 0.61 -8.13
C VAL A 2 23.02 0.48 -7.97
N ALA A 3 22.42 -0.47 -8.68
CA ALA A 3 21.07 -0.91 -8.37
C ALA A 3 21.11 -1.40 -6.92
N GLY A 4 20.41 -0.73 -6.01
CA GLY A 4 20.21 -1.25 -4.66
C GLY A 4 19.72 -2.69 -4.76
N THR A 5 20.26 -3.59 -3.93
CA THR A 5 19.89 -5.00 -4.02
C THR A 5 18.37 -5.15 -3.97
N PRO A 6 17.76 -6.14 -4.67
CA PRO A 6 16.30 -6.27 -4.75
C PRO A 6 15.59 -6.27 -3.39
N ARG A 7 16.28 -6.75 -2.35
CA ARG A 7 15.80 -6.72 -0.97
C ARG A 7 15.68 -5.30 -0.39
N VAL A 8 16.67 -4.43 -0.65
CA VAL A 8 16.67 -3.05 -0.15
C VAL A 8 15.55 -2.24 -0.80
N LEU A 9 15.43 -2.31 -2.13
CA LEU A 9 14.34 -1.64 -2.86
C LEU A 9 12.96 -2.10 -2.38
N ARG A 10 12.82 -3.39 -2.07
CA ARG A 10 11.59 -3.94 -1.52
C ARG A 10 11.22 -3.31 -0.18
N VAL A 11 12.16 -3.24 0.76
CA VAL A 11 11.93 -2.64 2.09
C VAL A 11 11.59 -1.16 1.97
N MET A 12 12.27 -0.43 1.08
CA MET A 12 11.97 0.99 0.82
C MET A 12 10.56 1.18 0.28
N ASN A 13 10.14 0.33 -0.68
CA ASN A 13 8.78 0.41 -1.24
C ASN A 13 7.72 0.08 -0.18
N GLU A 14 7.94 -0.96 0.63
CA GLU A 14 7.03 -1.36 1.71
C GLU A 14 6.84 -0.22 2.72
N ARG A 15 7.95 0.44 3.11
CA ARG A 15 7.90 1.62 3.99
C ARG A 15 7.12 2.78 3.38
N ALA A 16 7.43 3.15 2.13
CA ALA A 16 6.74 4.24 1.44
C ALA A 16 5.22 4.01 1.35
N ALA A 17 4.78 2.77 1.13
CA ALA A 17 3.35 2.46 1.09
C ALA A 17 2.69 2.56 2.48
N LEU A 18 3.36 2.11 3.54
CA LEU A 18 2.85 2.24 4.91
C LEU A 18 2.76 3.71 5.35
N ASP A 19 3.76 4.53 5.00
CA ASP A 19 3.77 5.96 5.28
C ASP A 19 2.56 6.65 4.60
N LEU A 20 2.31 6.36 3.33
CA LEU A 20 1.15 6.91 2.60
C LEU A 20 -0.20 6.45 3.18
N LEU A 21 -0.30 5.20 3.63
CA LEU A 21 -1.52 4.71 4.29
C LEU A 21 -1.71 5.35 5.67
N THR A 22 -0.63 5.74 6.34
CA THR A 22 -0.69 6.50 7.60
C THR A 22 -1.17 7.93 7.35
N GLU A 23 -0.60 8.59 6.32
CA GLU A 23 -0.90 9.99 6.01
C GLU A 23 -2.29 10.20 5.41
N HIS A 24 -2.70 9.34 4.48
CA HIS A 24 -3.95 9.50 3.72
C HIS A 24 -5.08 8.58 4.19
N GLY A 25 -4.82 7.68 5.13
CA GLY A 25 -5.77 6.63 5.50
C GLY A 25 -5.92 5.58 4.40
N ALA A 26 -7.15 5.09 4.20
CA ALA A 26 -7.40 3.98 3.29
C ALA A 26 -7.20 4.37 1.81
N LEU A 27 -6.30 3.68 1.10
CA LEU A 27 -5.96 3.97 -0.30
C LEU A 27 -6.26 2.79 -1.22
N SER A 28 -6.61 3.07 -2.48
CA SER A 28 -6.69 2.03 -3.51
C SER A 28 -5.31 1.69 -4.07
N ARG A 29 -5.18 0.51 -4.70
CA ARG A 29 -3.99 0.12 -5.50
C ARG A 29 -3.55 1.20 -6.48
N ALA A 30 -4.51 1.78 -7.21
CA ALA A 30 -4.23 2.78 -8.22
C ALA A 30 -3.68 4.06 -7.58
N ARG A 31 -4.25 4.48 -6.45
CA ARG A 31 -3.79 5.67 -5.74
C ARG A 31 -2.41 5.47 -5.12
N LEU A 32 -2.14 4.31 -4.54
CA LEU A 32 -0.81 3.94 -4.06
C LEU A 32 0.22 3.99 -5.20
N GLY A 33 -0.05 3.37 -6.36
CA GLY A 33 0.87 3.42 -7.49
C GLY A 33 1.13 4.83 -8.01
N ALA A 34 0.10 5.68 -8.05
CA ALA A 34 0.25 7.07 -8.45
C ALA A 34 1.11 7.88 -7.47
N LEU A 35 0.96 7.66 -6.16
CA LEU A 35 1.69 8.38 -5.13
C LEU A 35 3.13 7.87 -4.95
N THR A 36 3.35 6.56 -5.05
CA THR A 36 4.69 5.96 -4.94
C THR A 36 5.48 5.98 -6.25
N GLY A 37 4.84 6.29 -7.39
CA GLY A 37 5.43 6.13 -8.73
C GLY A 37 5.70 4.67 -9.12
N LEU A 38 5.08 3.71 -8.42
CA LEU A 38 5.32 2.29 -8.65
C LEU A 38 4.37 1.75 -9.72
N SER A 39 4.87 0.80 -10.51
CA SER A 39 4.05 0.12 -11.49
C SER A 39 2.91 -0.68 -10.83
N LYS A 40 1.79 -0.85 -11.54
CA LYS A 40 0.65 -1.66 -11.09
C LYS A 40 1.05 -3.06 -10.57
N PRO A 41 1.88 -3.88 -11.25
CA PRO A 41 2.28 -5.17 -10.72
C PRO A 41 3.15 -5.05 -9.45
N THR A 42 4.00 -4.03 -9.34
CA THR A 42 4.80 -3.78 -8.13
C THR A 42 3.91 -3.46 -6.93
N VAL A 43 2.91 -2.59 -7.11
CA VAL A 43 1.95 -2.25 -6.04
C VAL A 43 1.12 -3.47 -5.63
N SER A 44 0.64 -4.26 -6.59
CA SER A 44 -0.11 -5.48 -6.27
C SER A 44 0.72 -6.45 -5.44
N GLN A 45 1.96 -6.73 -5.83
CA GLN A 45 2.83 -7.64 -5.06
C GLN A 45 3.18 -7.06 -3.69
N LEU A 46 3.41 -5.75 -3.60
CA LEU A 46 3.64 -5.07 -2.33
C LEU A 46 2.47 -5.25 -1.37
N LEU A 47 1.24 -5.00 -1.83
CA LEU A 47 0.05 -5.12 -0.97
C LEU A 47 -0.21 -6.56 -0.58
N THR A 48 -0.03 -7.53 -1.48
CA THR A 48 -0.14 -8.96 -1.13
C THR A 48 0.84 -9.34 -0.01
N ARG A 49 2.07 -8.79 -0.03
CA ARG A 49 3.05 -9.04 1.02
C ARG A 49 2.68 -8.36 2.34
N LEU A 50 2.23 -7.11 2.29
CA LEU A 50 1.79 -6.39 3.50
C LEU A 50 0.54 -7.03 4.12
N GLU A 51 -0.41 -7.51 3.30
CA GLU A 51 -1.58 -8.28 3.75
C GLU A 51 -1.14 -9.60 4.40
N ALA A 52 -0.24 -10.35 3.76
CA ALA A 52 0.30 -11.60 4.30
C ALA A 52 1.09 -11.39 5.60
N ALA A 53 1.74 -10.24 5.76
CA ALA A 53 2.40 -9.83 7.00
C ALA A 53 1.43 -9.28 8.07
N GLY A 54 0.14 -9.17 7.76
CA GLY A 54 -0.88 -8.65 8.68
C GLY A 54 -0.82 -7.14 8.94
N LEU A 55 -0.05 -6.39 8.14
CA LEU A 55 0.17 -4.95 8.33
C LEU A 55 -0.96 -4.10 7.72
N VAL A 56 -1.59 -4.60 6.66
CA VAL A 56 -2.71 -3.93 6.00
C VAL A 56 -3.89 -4.88 5.86
N THR A 57 -5.09 -4.32 5.75
CA THR A 57 -6.32 -5.05 5.49
C THR A 57 -7.16 -4.30 4.45
N ALA A 58 -8.08 -5.01 3.81
CA ALA A 58 -9.05 -4.38 2.96
C ALA A 58 -10.08 -3.60 3.78
N ALA A 59 -10.30 -2.35 3.41
CA ALA A 59 -11.17 -1.40 4.11
C ALA A 59 -12.42 -1.04 3.29
N GLY A 60 -12.92 -2.00 2.50
CA GLY A 60 -14.07 -1.79 1.60
C GLY A 60 -13.67 -1.34 0.20
N THR A 61 -14.56 -0.60 -0.46
CA THR A 61 -14.39 -0.11 -1.84
C THR A 61 -14.63 1.39 -1.91
N SER A 62 -13.89 2.12 -2.73
CA SER A 62 -14.12 3.56 -2.87
C SER A 62 -15.51 3.83 -3.44
N GLU A 63 -16.32 4.59 -2.73
CA GLU A 63 -17.57 5.13 -3.26
C GLU A 63 -17.21 6.30 -4.21
N GLY A 64 -17.53 6.19 -5.50
CA GLY A 64 -17.37 7.34 -6.40
C GLY A 64 -16.88 7.06 -7.82
N ARG A 65 -17.43 6.06 -8.54
CA ARG A 65 -17.58 6.08 -10.01
C ARG A 65 -18.48 4.93 -10.47
N PRO A 66 -19.17 5.01 -11.63
CA PRO A 66 -19.79 3.84 -12.25
C PRO A 66 -18.69 2.82 -12.60
N GLY A 67 -18.69 1.68 -11.92
CA GLY A 67 -17.72 0.59 -12.06
C GLY A 67 -17.56 -0.18 -10.75
N PRO A 68 -16.97 -1.39 -10.77
CA PRO A 68 -16.68 -2.12 -9.54
C PRO A 68 -15.78 -1.25 -8.65
N GLY A 69 -16.27 -0.87 -7.47
CA GLY A 69 -15.57 0.05 -6.58
C GLY A 69 -14.14 -0.42 -6.31
N ALA A 70 -13.17 0.48 -6.38
CA ALA A 70 -11.77 0.11 -6.20
C ALA A 70 -11.54 -0.32 -4.75
N ARG A 71 -11.10 -1.57 -4.54
CA ARG A 71 -10.78 -2.09 -3.21
C ARG A 71 -9.76 -1.16 -2.52
N LEU A 72 -10.14 -0.70 -1.33
CA LEU A 72 -9.33 0.14 -0.46
C LEU A 72 -8.53 -0.74 0.51
N TYR A 73 -7.35 -0.24 0.85
CA TYR A 73 -6.39 -0.85 1.76
C TYR A 73 -6.15 0.14 2.89
N ALA A 74 -6.25 -0.31 4.13
CA ALA A 74 -5.92 0.48 5.31
C ALA A 74 -4.89 -0.25 6.16
N LEU A 75 -4.16 0.50 6.98
CA LEU A 75 -3.34 -0.07 8.04
C LEU A 75 -4.24 -0.84 9.01
N ARG A 76 -3.76 -1.99 9.49
CA ARG A 76 -4.39 -2.66 10.61
C ARG A 76 -4.07 -1.84 11.86
N GLY A 77 -5.08 -1.20 12.47
CA GLY A 77 -4.92 -0.27 13.61
C GLY A 77 -4.30 -0.89 14.87
N GLU A 78 -4.06 -2.19 14.88
CA GLU A 78 -3.36 -2.91 15.96
C GLU A 78 -1.83 -2.77 15.89
N VAL A 79 -1.27 -2.21 14.80
CA VAL A 79 0.18 -2.17 14.56
C VAL A 79 0.79 -0.77 14.66
N ALA A 80 0.02 0.25 15.06
CA ALA A 80 0.55 1.59 15.29
C ALA A 80 -0.22 2.32 16.41
N HIS A 81 0.14 2.04 17.66
CA HIS A 81 0.04 3.05 18.72
C HIS A 81 1.47 3.47 19.06
N VAL A 82 1.87 4.64 18.59
CA VAL A 82 3.03 5.35 19.14
C VAL A 82 2.43 6.48 19.96
N ALA A 83 2.55 6.36 21.28
CA ALA A 83 2.23 7.40 22.25
C ALA A 83 3.27 8.52 22.21
#